data_AF-A0A964IHP1-F1
#
_entry.id   AF-A0A964IHP1-F1
#
_cell.length_a   1.000
_cell.length_b   1.000
_cell.length_c   1.000
_cell.angle_alpha   90.00
_cell.angle_beta   90.00
_cell.angle_gamma   90.00
#
_symmetry.space_group_name_H-M   'P 1'
#
loop_
_entity.id
_entity.type
_entity.pdbx_description
1 polymer ?
#
loop_
_entity_poly.entity_id
_entity_poly.type
_entity_poly.pdbx_seq_one_letter_code
_entity_poly.pdbx_strand_id
1 'polypeptide(L)'
;MPDDEHPQAVLRVRRARCRREAAFQWPHRRWRRLLRRRLRLRPLNREDALAGFAAETASCRRCALAEGRTQVVVGRGNPAAALMLVGEAPGFNEDRLGLPFAGRVGELIERLLSGIGLTLDDVYATTVVKCRPPGSRDPSEEEAAACERHLVRQIELVQPRVVATLGTFATRLLIARPQPLGEVHGQPLEARVGACTVTLLPLYHPAAVLYAPALLAALERDIATIPALLGTPAPAVTVEPSTAATTQLDLF
;
A
#
# COMPACT_ATOMS: atom_id res chain seq x y z
N MET A 1 -8.17 61.95 55.09
CA MET A 1 -6.99 62.77 54.70
C MET A 1 -6.52 62.19 53.38
N PRO A 2 -6.42 63.04 52.35
CA PRO A 2 -7.48 63.22 51.34
C PRO A 2 -7.06 62.59 49.99
N ASP A 3 -8.01 62.29 49.10
CA ASP A 3 -8.43 63.09 47.92
C ASP A 3 -7.24 63.37 46.98
N ASP A 4 -7.29 62.97 45.70
CA ASP A 4 -7.88 63.70 44.58
C ASP A 4 -7.60 62.85 43.32
N GLU A 5 -8.25 62.90 42.16
CA GLU A 5 -9.51 63.45 41.67
C GLU A 5 -9.70 62.79 40.29
N HIS A 6 -10.95 62.52 39.92
CA HIS A 6 -11.40 62.22 38.56
C HIS A 6 -11.71 63.53 37.82
N PRO A 7 -11.66 63.60 36.47
CA PRO A 7 -12.92 63.46 35.69
C PRO A 7 -12.74 62.67 34.37
N GLN A 8 -13.67 61.76 33.99
CA GLN A 8 -14.88 61.98 33.16
C GLN A 8 -14.60 62.59 31.77
N ALA A 9 -15.13 62.17 30.62
CA ALA A 9 -16.12 61.17 30.18
C ALA A 9 -15.86 60.95 28.65
N VAL A 10 -16.43 59.98 27.92
CA VAL A 10 -17.80 60.03 27.35
C VAL A 10 -18.35 58.61 27.09
N LEU A 11 -19.65 58.48 27.33
CA LEU A 11 -20.54 57.32 27.23
C LEU A 11 -20.77 56.79 25.80
N ARG A 12 -21.06 55.47 25.68
CA ARG A 12 -22.43 54.87 25.51
C ARG A 12 -22.32 53.34 25.33
N VAL A 13 -22.81 52.50 26.28
CA VAL A 13 -24.20 51.93 26.41
C VAL A 13 -24.42 50.84 25.33
N ARG A 14 -24.60 49.52 25.56
CA ARG A 14 -25.46 48.78 26.51
C ARG A 14 -24.99 47.35 26.84
N ARG A 15 -25.50 46.89 27.99
CA ARG A 15 -25.45 45.57 28.64
C ARG A 15 -25.93 44.40 27.76
N ALA A 16 -25.37 43.22 28.01
CA ALA A 16 -26.15 42.08 28.53
C ALA A 16 -25.22 41.01 29.14
N ARG A 17 -25.53 40.59 30.37
CA ARG A 17 -24.88 39.50 31.10
C ARG A 17 -25.21 38.16 30.42
N CYS A 18 -24.24 37.24 30.40
CA CYS A 18 -24.54 35.81 30.32
C CYS A 18 -23.79 35.10 31.46
N ARG A 19 -24.54 34.67 32.48
CA ARG A 19 -24.10 33.67 33.47
C ARG A 19 -24.70 32.32 33.06
N ARG A 20 -23.86 31.32 33.27
CA ARG A 20 -23.96 29.85 33.20
C ARG A 20 -25.33 29.16 33.18
N GLU A 21 -25.29 28.05 32.43
CA GLU A 21 -25.94 26.74 32.65
C GLU A 21 -27.46 26.61 32.45
N ALA A 22 -27.85 25.97 31.34
CA ALA A 22 -28.71 24.78 31.35
C ALA A 22 -28.86 24.19 29.92
N ALA A 23 -28.78 22.87 29.84
CA ALA A 23 -29.22 21.94 28.79
C ALA A 23 -29.78 22.52 27.48
N PHE A 24 -29.12 22.26 26.35
CA PHE A 24 -29.70 22.48 25.02
C PHE A 24 -29.75 21.19 24.21
N GLN A 25 -30.95 20.62 24.16
CA GLN A 25 -31.37 19.55 23.28
C GLN A 25 -31.18 19.97 21.81
N TRP A 26 -30.53 19.10 21.03
CA TRP A 26 -30.19 19.35 19.64
C TRP A 26 -31.44 19.37 18.74
N PRO A 27 -31.82 20.51 18.11
CA PRO A 27 -32.97 20.52 17.22
C PRO A 27 -32.54 19.95 15.86
N HIS A 28 -32.86 18.68 15.65
CA HIS A 28 -33.01 18.11 14.31
C HIS A 28 -33.97 19.01 13.51
N ARG A 29 -33.53 19.47 12.34
CA ARG A 29 -34.30 20.10 11.22
C ARG A 29 -33.78 21.48 10.80
N ARG A 30 -32.49 21.61 10.46
CA ARG A 30 -32.02 22.63 9.50
C ARG A 30 -30.70 22.35 8.76
N TRP A 31 -30.06 21.20 9.00
CA TRP A 31 -28.84 20.79 8.30
C TRP A 31 -29.06 20.00 6.99
N ARG A 32 -30.30 19.88 6.52
CA ARG A 32 -30.68 19.06 5.36
C ARG A 32 -30.59 19.74 3.98
N ARG A 33 -30.10 20.99 3.89
CA ARG A 33 -29.99 21.72 2.59
C ARG A 33 -28.59 22.14 2.16
N LEU A 34 -27.53 21.83 2.92
CA LEU A 34 -26.14 22.00 2.46
C LEU A 34 -25.35 20.68 2.32
N LEU A 35 -25.96 19.53 2.63
CA LEU A 35 -25.45 18.19 2.32
C LEU A 35 -26.11 17.58 1.07
N ARG A 36 -26.41 18.43 0.07
CA ARG A 36 -26.90 18.01 -1.26
C ARG A 36 -26.16 18.71 -2.41
N ARG A 37 -24.88 19.03 -2.23
CA ARG A 37 -23.97 18.91 -3.37
C ARG A 37 -23.58 17.45 -3.41
N ARG A 38 -24.24 16.70 -4.30
CA ARG A 38 -23.74 15.41 -4.78
C ARG A 38 -22.27 15.65 -5.13
N LEU A 39 -21.34 15.28 -4.25
CA LEU A 39 -20.01 14.89 -4.69
C LEU A 39 -20.30 13.70 -5.60
N ARG A 40 -20.43 13.97 -6.90
CA ARG A 40 -20.24 12.94 -7.90
C ARG A 40 -18.80 12.53 -7.67
N LEU A 41 -18.58 11.52 -6.83
CA LEU A 41 -17.27 10.92 -6.67
C LEU A 41 -16.89 10.49 -8.08
N ARG A 42 -15.90 11.17 -8.65
CA ARG A 42 -15.24 10.75 -9.87
C ARG A 42 -14.83 9.29 -9.65
N PRO A 43 -14.96 8.36 -10.62
CA PRO A 43 -14.31 7.08 -10.48
C PRO A 43 -12.84 7.38 -10.17
N LEU A 44 -12.38 7.00 -8.97
CA LEU A 44 -10.99 7.16 -8.59
C LEU A 44 -10.20 6.37 -9.63
N ASN A 45 -9.37 7.06 -10.41
CA ASN A 45 -8.41 6.34 -11.24
C ASN A 45 -7.47 5.56 -10.28
N ARG A 46 -6.74 4.57 -10.80
CA ARG A 46 -5.90 3.70 -9.94
C ARG A 46 -4.89 4.51 -9.12
N GLU A 47 -4.41 5.63 -9.67
CA GLU A 47 -3.50 6.56 -9.00
C GLU A 47 -4.12 7.18 -7.74
N ASP A 48 -5.30 7.81 -7.85
CA ASP A 48 -6.00 8.41 -6.72
C ASP A 48 -6.35 7.35 -5.65
N ALA A 49 -6.73 6.14 -6.09
CA ALA A 49 -7.05 5.05 -5.19
C ALA A 49 -5.82 4.53 -4.41
N LEU A 50 -4.66 4.43 -5.08
CA LEU A 50 -3.40 4.09 -4.43
C LEU A 50 -2.89 5.20 -3.50
N ALA A 51 -3.07 6.46 -3.87
CA ALA A 51 -2.74 7.60 -3.02
C ALA A 51 -3.57 7.59 -1.72
N GLY A 52 -4.89 7.34 -1.83
CA GLY A 52 -5.76 7.16 -0.67
C GLY A 52 -5.33 5.98 0.21
N PHE A 53 -5.04 4.83 -0.41
CA PHE A 53 -4.52 3.67 0.30
C PHE A 53 -3.19 3.93 1.02
N ALA A 54 -2.27 4.67 0.39
CA ALA A 54 -1.00 5.03 0.99
C ALA A 54 -1.18 5.93 2.22
N ALA A 55 -2.07 6.92 2.12
CA ALA A 55 -2.41 7.80 3.24
C ALA A 55 -3.00 7.04 4.44
N GLU A 56 -3.90 6.08 4.19
CA GLU A 56 -4.46 5.21 5.23
C GLU A 56 -3.40 4.29 5.85
N THR A 57 -2.48 3.79 5.03
CA THR A 57 -1.45 2.83 5.48
C THR A 57 -0.32 3.50 6.26
N ALA A 58 -0.06 4.80 6.03
CA ALA A 58 1.00 5.56 6.69
C ALA A 58 0.91 5.54 8.24
N SER A 59 -0.31 5.54 8.79
CA SER A 59 -0.55 5.49 10.23
C SER A 59 -0.73 4.06 10.79
N CYS A 60 -0.46 3.02 10.00
CA CYS A 60 -0.66 1.64 10.44
C CYS A 60 0.19 1.30 11.69
N ARG A 61 -0.43 0.60 12.66
CA ARG A 61 0.18 0.13 13.92
C ARG A 61 -0.23 -1.30 14.26
N ARG A 62 -0.45 -2.14 13.25
CA ARG A 62 -1.02 -3.49 13.43
C ARG A 62 -0.01 -4.54 13.91
N CYS A 63 1.28 -4.26 13.88
CA CYS A 63 2.33 -5.16 14.35
C CYS A 63 3.51 -4.36 14.95
N ALA A 64 4.42 -5.07 15.62
CA ALA A 64 5.56 -4.49 16.32
C ALA A 64 6.54 -3.71 15.42
N LEU A 65 6.60 -4.04 14.12
CA LEU A 65 7.40 -3.28 13.14
C LEU A 65 7.05 -1.80 13.09
N ALA A 66 5.86 -1.45 13.57
CA ALA A 66 5.43 -0.07 13.61
C ALA A 66 6.28 0.84 14.50
N GLU A 67 6.95 0.27 15.51
CA GLU A 67 7.71 1.00 16.52
C GLU A 67 9.10 1.43 16.04
N GLY A 68 9.71 0.64 15.14
CA GLY A 68 11.10 0.83 14.71
C GLY A 68 11.27 1.50 13.35
N ARG A 69 10.20 1.73 12.60
CA ARG A 69 10.26 2.34 11.26
C ARG A 69 10.48 3.85 11.32
N THR A 70 11.16 4.39 10.33
CA THR A 70 11.15 5.84 10.04
C THR A 70 9.92 6.20 9.23
N GLN A 71 9.64 5.44 8.16
CA GLN A 71 8.48 5.63 7.29
C GLN A 71 7.84 4.30 6.91
N VAL A 72 6.57 4.35 6.54
CA VAL A 72 5.92 3.22 5.89
C VAL A 72 6.29 3.23 4.41
N VAL A 73 6.82 2.12 3.91
CA VAL A 73 7.17 1.95 2.51
C VAL A 73 6.01 1.23 1.81
N VAL A 74 5.13 2.03 1.20
CA VAL A 74 3.89 1.51 0.60
C VAL A 74 4.17 0.89 -0.77
N GLY A 75 4.79 1.63 -1.68
CA GLY A 75 5.04 1.20 -3.06
C GLY A 75 5.43 2.38 -3.94
N ARG A 76 5.88 2.11 -5.18
CA ARG A 76 6.20 3.14 -6.19
C ARG A 76 5.94 2.61 -7.60
N GLY A 77 5.93 3.53 -8.57
CA GLY A 77 5.86 3.23 -10.00
C GLY A 77 4.46 3.34 -10.57
N ASN A 78 4.22 2.75 -11.74
CA ASN A 78 2.99 2.93 -12.50
C ASN A 78 1.75 2.33 -11.78
N PRO A 79 0.72 3.14 -11.43
CA PRO A 79 -0.53 2.70 -10.82
C PRO A 79 -1.32 1.65 -11.62
N ALA A 80 -1.05 1.54 -12.91
CA ALA A 80 -1.68 0.60 -13.84
C ALA A 80 -0.66 -0.37 -14.45
N ALA A 81 0.48 -0.61 -13.77
CA ALA A 81 1.53 -1.49 -14.26
C ALA A 81 1.01 -2.91 -14.55
N ALA A 82 1.42 -3.45 -15.70
CA ALA A 82 1.16 -4.86 -16.02
C ALA A 82 2.10 -5.81 -15.24
N LEU A 83 3.25 -5.32 -14.79
CA LEU A 83 4.21 -6.03 -13.94
C LEU A 83 4.25 -5.41 -12.55
N MET A 84 4.12 -6.24 -11.52
CA MET A 84 4.33 -5.86 -10.13
C MET A 84 5.50 -6.63 -9.54
N LEU A 85 6.47 -5.93 -8.95
CA LEU A 85 7.58 -6.52 -8.21
C LEU A 85 7.25 -6.54 -6.71
N VAL A 86 7.42 -7.70 -6.08
CA VAL A 86 7.14 -7.88 -4.65
C VAL A 86 8.38 -8.43 -3.94
N GLY A 87 9.06 -7.57 -3.18
CA GLY A 87 10.15 -7.95 -2.30
C GLY A 87 9.66 -8.40 -0.92
N GLU A 88 10.60 -8.72 -0.03
CA GLU A 88 10.30 -9.19 1.33
C GLU A 88 9.92 -8.04 2.27
N ALA A 89 10.87 -7.14 2.54
CA ALA A 89 10.74 -6.06 3.51
C ALA A 89 11.58 -4.84 3.10
N PRO A 90 11.28 -3.64 3.62
CA PRO A 90 12.12 -2.47 3.41
C PRO A 90 13.48 -2.60 4.09
N GLY A 91 14.54 -2.20 3.40
CA GLY A 91 15.87 -2.02 3.95
C GLY A 91 16.05 -0.64 4.60
N PHE A 92 17.28 -0.33 5.02
CA PHE A 92 17.61 0.92 5.71
C PHE A 92 17.32 2.17 4.86
N ASN A 93 17.72 2.17 3.59
CA ASN A 93 17.49 3.31 2.70
C ASN A 93 16.02 3.46 2.36
N GLU A 94 15.33 2.33 2.14
CA GLU A 94 13.90 2.28 1.84
C GLU A 94 13.09 2.87 3.00
N ASP A 95 13.39 2.47 4.24
CA ASP A 95 12.74 3.00 5.44
C ASP A 95 12.95 4.52 5.60
N ARG A 96 14.17 4.99 5.34
CA ARG A 96 14.50 6.42 5.44
C ARG A 96 13.80 7.26 4.36
N LEU A 97 13.72 6.74 3.14
CA LEU A 97 13.19 7.47 1.97
C LEU A 97 11.69 7.25 1.75
N GLY A 98 11.09 6.23 2.36
CA GLY A 98 9.69 5.86 2.12
C GLY A 98 9.46 5.15 0.77
N LEU A 99 10.52 4.75 0.06
CA LEU A 99 10.46 4.20 -1.30
C LEU A 99 11.05 2.79 -1.34
N PRO A 100 10.38 1.81 -1.95
CA PRO A 100 10.93 0.47 -2.07
C PRO A 100 12.08 0.44 -3.08
N PHE A 101 13.03 -0.47 -2.87
CA PHE A 101 14.20 -0.68 -3.71
C PHE A 101 14.99 0.62 -3.96
N ALA A 102 15.32 1.34 -2.89
CA ALA A 102 16.04 2.61 -2.91
C ALA A 102 17.52 2.47 -2.46
N GLY A 103 18.04 1.24 -2.42
CA GLY A 103 19.46 0.95 -2.21
C GLY A 103 20.09 0.16 -3.35
N ARG A 104 21.23 -0.49 -3.06
CA ARG A 104 22.02 -1.30 -4.03
C ARG A 104 21.22 -2.40 -4.72
N VAL A 105 20.24 -2.97 -4.01
CA VAL A 105 19.31 -3.97 -4.57
C VAL A 105 18.43 -3.32 -5.65
N GLY A 106 18.00 -2.07 -5.45
CA GLY A 106 17.26 -1.30 -6.44
C GLY A 106 18.06 -1.00 -7.69
N GLU A 107 19.32 -0.60 -7.54
CA GLU A 107 20.23 -0.37 -8.69
C GLU A 107 20.38 -1.64 -9.54
N LEU A 108 20.47 -2.82 -8.90
CA LEU A 108 20.52 -4.10 -9.60
C LEU A 108 19.19 -4.42 -10.30
N ILE A 109 18.05 -4.21 -9.63
CA ILE A 109 16.72 -4.40 -10.23
C ILE A 109 16.56 -3.49 -11.45
N GLU A 110 16.95 -2.22 -11.35
CA GLU A 110 16.86 -1.25 -12.43
C GLU A 110 17.70 -1.67 -13.64
N ARG A 111 18.91 -2.21 -13.42
CA ARG A 111 19.75 -2.78 -14.48
C ARG A 111 19.09 -3.99 -15.14
N LEU A 112 18.50 -4.89 -14.35
CA LEU A 112 17.85 -6.10 -14.86
C LEU A 112 16.59 -5.76 -15.68
N LEU A 113 15.78 -4.80 -15.20
CA LEU A 113 14.62 -4.28 -15.94
C LEU A 113 15.05 -3.60 -17.24
N SER A 114 16.12 -2.81 -17.20
CA SER A 114 16.65 -2.14 -18.39
C SER A 114 17.06 -3.15 -19.46
N GLY A 115 17.59 -4.32 -19.05
CA GLY A 115 17.92 -5.43 -19.96
C GLY A 115 16.74 -6.01 -20.74
N ILE A 116 15.51 -5.79 -20.26
CA ILE A 116 14.27 -6.18 -20.95
C ILE A 116 13.44 -4.98 -21.44
N GLY A 117 14.04 -3.78 -21.49
CA GLY A 117 13.42 -2.57 -22.01
C GLY A 117 12.38 -1.94 -21.06
N LEU A 118 12.46 -2.21 -19.76
CA LEU A 118 11.59 -1.61 -18.74
C LEU A 118 12.41 -0.76 -17.76
N THR A 119 11.73 0.19 -17.12
CA THR A 119 12.26 1.00 -16.01
C THR A 119 11.49 0.73 -14.73
N LEU A 120 11.98 1.23 -13.59
CA LEU A 120 11.24 1.17 -12.32
C LEU A 120 9.94 1.97 -12.34
N ASP A 121 9.78 2.91 -13.28
CA ASP A 121 8.57 3.71 -13.43
C ASP A 121 7.51 2.99 -14.28
N ASP A 122 7.90 2.04 -15.13
CA ASP A 122 6.98 1.22 -15.94
C ASP A 122 6.27 0.12 -15.13
N VAL A 123 6.88 -0.26 -14.01
CA VAL A 123 6.42 -1.35 -13.13
C VAL A 123 5.79 -0.78 -11.86
N TYR A 124 5.11 -1.63 -11.07
CA TYR A 124 4.73 -1.27 -9.70
C TYR A 124 5.58 -2.07 -8.72
N ALA A 125 6.35 -1.40 -7.86
CA ALA A 125 7.24 -2.03 -6.91
C ALA A 125 6.72 -1.89 -5.47
N THR A 126 6.76 -2.97 -4.70
CA THR A 126 6.45 -2.99 -3.27
C THR A 126 7.15 -4.15 -2.55
N THR A 127 6.91 -4.28 -1.25
CA THR A 127 7.39 -5.38 -0.39
C THR A 127 6.22 -6.04 0.34
N VAL A 128 6.36 -7.26 0.85
CA VAL A 128 5.29 -7.93 1.62
C VAL A 128 4.92 -7.10 2.84
N VAL A 129 5.88 -6.88 3.73
CA VAL A 129 5.70 -5.98 4.87
C VAL A 129 6.06 -4.56 4.47
N LYS A 130 5.36 -3.57 5.02
CA LYS A 130 5.56 -2.15 4.66
C LYS A 130 6.48 -1.39 5.62
N CYS A 131 7.07 -2.08 6.59
CA CYS A 131 7.90 -1.50 7.64
C CYS A 131 9.18 -2.32 7.77
N ARG A 132 10.31 -1.66 8.01
CA ARG A 132 11.61 -2.33 8.15
C ARG A 132 11.70 -3.14 9.46
N PRO A 133 12.06 -4.43 9.39
CA PRO A 133 12.40 -5.21 10.58
C PRO A 133 13.67 -4.73 11.29
N PRO A 134 13.72 -4.77 12.63
CA PRO A 134 14.91 -4.42 13.40
C PRO A 134 16.13 -5.25 12.96
N GLY A 135 17.28 -4.60 12.78
CA GLY A 135 18.51 -5.28 12.34
C GLY A 135 18.44 -5.85 10.92
N SER A 136 17.42 -5.50 10.14
CA SER A 136 17.20 -6.04 8.78
C SER A 136 17.07 -7.58 8.76
N ARG A 137 16.54 -8.17 9.84
CA ARG A 137 16.10 -9.58 9.85
C ARG A 137 14.93 -9.79 8.90
N ASP A 138 14.64 -11.06 8.62
CA ASP A 138 13.40 -11.42 7.94
C ASP A 138 12.17 -11.09 8.84
N PRO A 139 11.03 -10.68 8.26
CA PRO A 139 9.80 -10.49 9.02
C PRO A 139 9.32 -11.82 9.62
N SER A 140 8.67 -11.76 10.78
CA SER A 140 8.00 -12.94 11.34
C SER A 140 6.72 -13.27 10.56
N GLU A 141 6.21 -14.50 10.72
CA GLU A 141 4.92 -14.90 10.14
C GLU A 141 3.76 -14.01 10.64
N GLU A 142 3.78 -13.63 11.92
CA GLU A 142 2.79 -12.71 12.49
C GLU A 142 2.86 -11.31 11.87
N GLU A 143 4.07 -10.81 11.61
CA GLU A 143 4.29 -9.51 10.96
C GLU A 143 3.82 -9.53 9.50
N ALA A 144 4.08 -10.63 8.77
CA ALA A 144 3.57 -10.84 7.43
C ALA A 144 2.04 -10.93 7.42
N ALA A 145 1.43 -11.74 8.27
CA ALA A 145 -0.02 -11.89 8.36
C ALA A 145 -0.71 -10.55 8.69
N ALA A 146 -0.14 -9.76 9.61
CA ALA A 146 -0.65 -8.43 9.92
C ALA A 146 -0.58 -7.45 8.73
N CYS A 147 0.38 -7.65 7.82
CA CYS A 147 0.60 -6.81 6.65
C CYS A 147 -0.04 -7.33 5.35
N GLU A 148 -0.42 -8.61 5.29
CA GLU A 148 -0.91 -9.30 4.08
C GLU A 148 -2.03 -8.53 3.37
N ARG A 149 -3.00 -8.04 4.14
CA ARG A 149 -4.13 -7.24 3.62
C ARG A 149 -3.69 -6.03 2.79
N HIS A 150 -2.54 -5.43 3.11
CA HIS A 150 -2.01 -4.28 2.42
C HIS A 150 -1.48 -4.68 1.05
N LEU A 151 -0.78 -5.82 0.97
CA LEU A 151 -0.31 -6.38 -0.30
C LEU A 151 -1.48 -6.81 -1.18
N VAL A 152 -2.44 -7.56 -0.63
CA VAL A 152 -3.65 -7.99 -1.36
C VAL A 152 -4.38 -6.77 -1.92
N ARG A 153 -4.60 -5.75 -1.09
CA ARG A 153 -5.28 -4.53 -1.52
C ARG A 153 -4.52 -3.80 -2.63
N GLN A 154 -3.20 -3.76 -2.58
CA GLN A 154 -2.41 -3.15 -3.65
C GLN A 154 -2.52 -3.92 -4.97
N ILE A 155 -2.48 -5.25 -4.91
CA ILE A 155 -2.67 -6.10 -6.10
C ILE A 155 -4.06 -5.85 -6.70
N GLU A 156 -5.10 -5.72 -5.88
CA GLU A 156 -6.46 -5.40 -6.34
C GLU A 156 -6.59 -4.00 -6.96
N LEU A 157 -5.82 -3.02 -6.47
CA LEU A 157 -5.84 -1.66 -6.98
C LEU A 157 -5.05 -1.52 -8.29
N VAL A 158 -3.85 -2.13 -8.35
CA VAL A 158 -2.97 -2.10 -9.52
C VAL A 158 -3.51 -3.01 -10.64
N GLN A 159 -4.06 -4.16 -10.26
CA GLN A 159 -4.50 -5.24 -11.14
C GLN A 159 -3.40 -5.67 -12.13
N PRO A 160 -2.20 -6.06 -11.63
CA PRO A 160 -1.10 -6.46 -12.49
C PRO A 160 -1.44 -7.79 -13.19
N ARG A 161 -0.83 -8.01 -14.34
CA ARG A 161 -0.92 -9.27 -15.07
C ARG A 161 0.09 -10.28 -14.53
N VAL A 162 1.30 -9.80 -14.25
CA VAL A 162 2.40 -10.58 -13.70
C VAL A 162 2.77 -10.01 -12.34
N VAL A 163 2.87 -10.87 -11.33
CA VAL A 163 3.46 -10.55 -10.02
C VAL A 163 4.77 -11.31 -9.92
N ALA A 164 5.89 -10.61 -10.00
CA ALA A 164 7.21 -11.21 -9.83
C ALA A 164 7.64 -11.08 -8.36
N THR A 165 7.72 -12.21 -7.66
CA THR A 165 8.17 -12.25 -6.26
C THR A 165 9.67 -12.40 -6.18
N LEU A 166 10.31 -11.60 -5.33
CA LEU A 166 11.75 -11.62 -5.14
C LEU A 166 12.06 -12.38 -3.85
N GLY A 167 12.62 -13.58 -3.98
CA GLY A 167 13.05 -14.41 -2.87
C GLY A 167 11.98 -15.36 -2.32
N THR A 168 12.42 -16.18 -1.36
CA THR A 168 11.62 -17.27 -0.78
C THR A 168 10.42 -16.73 -0.01
N PHE A 169 10.61 -15.66 0.77
CA PHE A 169 9.57 -15.11 1.63
C PHE A 169 8.37 -14.59 0.84
N ALA A 170 8.61 -13.70 -0.12
CA ALA A 170 7.55 -13.15 -0.97
C ALA A 170 6.86 -14.24 -1.79
N THR A 171 7.62 -15.21 -2.30
CA THR A 171 7.07 -16.34 -3.07
C THR A 171 6.16 -17.22 -2.22
N ARG A 172 6.59 -17.60 -1.01
CA ARG A 172 5.84 -18.51 -0.12
C ARG A 172 4.47 -17.97 0.28
N LEU A 173 4.32 -16.66 0.34
CA LEU A 173 3.05 -16.02 0.72
C LEU A 173 2.02 -15.98 -0.41
N LEU A 174 2.47 -16.00 -1.67
CA LEU A 174 1.57 -15.88 -2.82
C LEU A 174 1.38 -17.19 -3.59
N ILE A 175 2.25 -18.18 -3.38
CA ILE A 175 2.15 -19.48 -4.03
C ILE A 175 1.11 -20.36 -3.34
N ALA A 176 0.26 -21.05 -4.12
CA ALA A 176 -0.77 -21.93 -3.58
C ALA A 176 -0.21 -23.16 -2.84
N ARG A 177 0.98 -23.63 -3.25
CA ARG A 177 1.67 -24.78 -2.65
C ARG A 177 3.12 -24.40 -2.35
N PRO A 178 3.51 -24.27 -1.08
CA PRO A 178 4.89 -23.94 -0.73
C PRO A 178 5.86 -25.00 -1.23
N GLN A 179 6.88 -24.55 -1.97
CA GLN A 179 7.97 -25.36 -2.50
C GLN A 179 9.30 -24.61 -2.32
N PRO A 180 10.45 -25.31 -2.28
CA PRO A 180 11.75 -24.65 -2.26
C PRO A 180 11.90 -23.72 -3.46
N LEU A 181 12.41 -22.49 -3.24
CA LEU A 181 12.56 -21.51 -4.32
C LEU A 181 13.40 -22.04 -5.49
N GLY A 182 14.41 -22.86 -5.19
CA GLY A 182 15.27 -23.49 -6.20
C GLY A 182 14.54 -24.41 -7.18
N GLU A 183 13.34 -24.90 -6.83
CA GLU A 183 12.53 -25.77 -7.69
C GLU A 183 11.53 -24.99 -8.55
N VAL A 184 11.16 -23.78 -8.13
CA VAL A 184 10.06 -22.99 -8.72
C VAL A 184 10.48 -21.68 -9.36
N HIS A 185 11.71 -21.22 -9.14
CA HIS A 185 12.17 -19.97 -9.76
C HIS A 185 12.12 -20.05 -11.29
N GLY A 186 11.76 -18.93 -11.92
CA GLY A 186 11.62 -18.84 -13.38
C GLY A 186 10.41 -19.57 -13.96
N GLN A 187 9.62 -20.30 -13.15
CA GLN A 187 8.43 -21.02 -13.60
C GLN A 187 7.18 -20.18 -13.31
N PRO A 188 6.52 -19.63 -14.35
CA PRO A 188 5.28 -18.89 -14.18
C PRO A 188 4.15 -19.83 -13.74
N LEU A 189 3.39 -19.41 -12.73
CA LEU A 189 2.29 -20.17 -12.15
C LEU A 189 1.07 -19.26 -12.03
N GLU A 190 -0.13 -19.82 -12.12
CA GLU A 190 -1.34 -19.06 -11.80
C GLU A 190 -1.50 -18.95 -10.28
N ALA A 191 -1.81 -17.74 -9.79
CA ALA A 191 -2.11 -17.49 -8.39
C ALA A 191 -3.36 -16.63 -8.25
N ARG A 192 -4.22 -16.99 -7.28
CA ARG A 192 -5.36 -16.17 -6.87
C ARG A 192 -4.97 -15.36 -5.64
N VAL A 193 -4.98 -14.03 -5.77
CA VAL A 193 -4.65 -13.09 -4.69
C VAL A 193 -5.82 -12.12 -4.53
N GLY A 194 -6.56 -12.26 -3.43
CA GLY A 194 -7.81 -11.51 -3.23
C GLY A 194 -8.81 -11.80 -4.35
N ALA A 195 -9.30 -10.73 -4.99
CA ALA A 195 -10.18 -10.80 -6.16
C ALA A 195 -9.44 -10.94 -7.51
N CYS A 196 -8.10 -11.00 -7.53
CA CYS A 196 -7.31 -11.06 -8.75
C CYS A 196 -6.76 -12.46 -9.00
N THR A 197 -6.78 -12.88 -10.28
CA THR A 197 -5.96 -13.98 -10.78
C THR A 197 -4.78 -13.37 -11.51
N VAL A 198 -3.57 -13.78 -11.14
CA VAL A 198 -2.32 -13.23 -11.69
C VAL A 198 -1.38 -14.36 -12.10
N THR A 199 -0.48 -14.07 -13.03
CA THR A 199 0.70 -14.93 -13.26
C THR A 199 1.75 -14.59 -12.22
N LEU A 200 1.99 -15.50 -11.28
CA LEU A 200 3.08 -15.41 -10.31
C LEU A 200 4.37 -15.89 -10.97
N LEU A 201 5.43 -15.08 -10.91
CA LEU A 201 6.78 -15.43 -11.37
C LEU A 201 7.74 -15.39 -10.18
N PRO A 202 8.08 -16.55 -9.58
CA PRO A 202 9.08 -16.61 -8.53
C PRO A 202 10.47 -16.32 -9.08
N LEU A 203 11.21 -15.42 -8.43
CA LEU A 203 12.58 -15.06 -8.77
C LEU A 203 13.49 -15.17 -7.54
N TYR A 204 14.78 -15.40 -7.75
CA TYR A 204 15.76 -15.20 -6.68
C TYR A 204 15.77 -13.75 -6.21
N HIS A 205 15.98 -13.54 -4.92
CA HIS A 205 16.11 -12.18 -4.39
C HIS A 205 17.42 -11.56 -4.93
N PRO A 206 17.41 -10.35 -5.52
CA PRO A 206 18.62 -9.77 -6.11
C PRO A 206 19.75 -9.56 -5.09
N ALA A 207 19.45 -9.37 -3.80
CA ALA A 207 20.48 -9.33 -2.75
C ALA A 207 21.30 -10.63 -2.65
N ALA A 208 20.73 -11.81 -2.97
CA ALA A 208 21.46 -13.08 -2.95
C ALA A 208 22.59 -13.11 -3.99
N VAL A 209 22.40 -12.40 -5.12
CA VAL A 209 23.41 -12.29 -6.18
C VAL A 209 24.66 -11.56 -5.68
N LEU A 210 24.54 -10.65 -4.71
CA LEU A 210 25.68 -9.93 -4.13
C LEU A 210 26.64 -10.86 -3.39
N TYR A 211 26.14 -12.01 -2.90
CA TYR A 211 26.92 -13.01 -2.17
C TYR A 211 27.21 -14.27 -3.01
N ALA A 212 26.37 -14.55 -4.01
CA ALA A 212 26.50 -15.68 -4.93
C ALA A 212 26.35 -15.22 -6.38
N PRO A 213 27.43 -14.74 -7.03
CA PRO A 213 27.38 -14.22 -8.39
C PRO A 213 26.85 -15.21 -9.44
N ALA A 214 26.99 -16.52 -9.18
CA ALA A 214 26.44 -17.57 -10.03
C ALA A 214 24.91 -17.49 -10.19
N LEU A 215 24.19 -16.91 -9.22
CA LEU A 215 22.74 -16.69 -9.29
C LEU A 215 22.35 -15.58 -10.28
N LEU A 216 23.28 -14.69 -10.67
CA LEU A 216 22.98 -13.60 -11.60
C LEU A 216 22.47 -14.14 -12.93
N ALA A 217 23.15 -15.15 -13.50
CA ALA A 217 22.77 -15.73 -14.78
C ALA A 217 21.40 -16.42 -14.74
N ALA A 218 21.03 -17.02 -13.60
CA ALA A 218 19.69 -17.58 -13.42
C ALA A 218 18.65 -16.46 -13.37
N LEU A 219 18.88 -15.44 -12.56
CA LEU A 219 17.97 -14.29 -12.43
C LEU A 219 17.77 -13.53 -13.75
N GLU A 220 18.83 -13.32 -14.53
CA GLU A 220 18.77 -12.69 -15.86
C GLU A 220 17.93 -13.52 -16.83
N ARG A 221 18.11 -14.84 -16.86
CA ARG A 221 17.28 -15.74 -17.69
C ARG A 221 15.82 -15.69 -17.30
N ASP A 222 15.53 -15.72 -16.00
CA ASP A 222 14.15 -15.72 -15.51
C ASP A 222 13.46 -14.39 -15.83
N ILE A 223 14.15 -13.25 -15.62
CA ILE A 223 13.64 -11.90 -15.95
C ILE A 223 13.43 -11.75 -17.47
N ALA A 224 14.27 -12.37 -18.31
CA ALA A 224 14.09 -12.35 -19.76
C ALA A 224 12.77 -12.99 -20.23
N THR A 225 12.09 -13.77 -19.40
CA THR A 225 10.76 -14.33 -19.72
C THR A 225 9.62 -13.32 -19.57
N ILE A 226 9.82 -12.25 -18.80
CA ILE A 226 8.79 -11.26 -18.45
C ILE A 226 8.12 -10.65 -19.70
N PRO A 227 8.83 -10.18 -20.74
CA PRO A 227 8.19 -9.61 -21.92
C PRO A 227 7.19 -10.57 -22.59
N ALA A 228 7.50 -11.86 -22.65
CA ALA A 228 6.59 -12.87 -23.21
C ALA A 228 5.34 -13.04 -22.33
N LEU A 229 5.49 -13.06 -21.01
CA LEU A 229 4.37 -13.12 -20.07
C LEU A 229 3.48 -11.87 -20.17
N LEU A 230 4.08 -10.70 -20.39
CA LEU A 230 3.38 -9.44 -20.66
C LEU A 230 2.80 -9.35 -22.08
N GLY A 231 3.10 -10.29 -22.98
CA GLY A 231 2.47 -10.41 -24.29
C GLY A 231 1.17 -11.22 -24.28
N THR A 232 1.01 -12.17 -23.35
CA THR A 232 -0.14 -13.10 -23.30
C THR A 232 -1.35 -12.49 -22.58
N PRO A 233 -2.56 -12.42 -23.19
CA PRO A 233 -3.72 -11.78 -22.56
C PRO A 233 -3.94 -12.26 -21.12
N ALA A 234 -4.24 -11.32 -20.22
CA ALA A 234 -4.41 -11.60 -18.80
C ALA A 234 -5.48 -12.69 -18.59
N PRO A 235 -5.32 -13.60 -17.62
CA PRO A 235 -6.45 -14.42 -17.18
C PRO A 235 -7.60 -13.48 -16.79
N ALA A 236 -8.82 -13.79 -17.24
CA ALA A 236 -9.96 -12.90 -17.08
C ALA A 236 -10.18 -12.58 -15.60
N VAL A 237 -10.15 -11.29 -15.24
CA VAL A 237 -10.48 -10.82 -13.89
C VAL A 237 -12.01 -10.92 -13.73
N THR A 238 -12.50 -11.99 -13.11
CA THR A 238 -13.88 -12.05 -12.63
C THR A 238 -13.95 -11.31 -11.31
N VAL A 239 -14.21 -10.00 -11.37
CA VAL A 239 -14.68 -9.26 -10.20
C VAL A 239 -16.09 -9.75 -9.92
N GLU A 240 -16.24 -10.75 -9.05
CA GLU A 240 -17.56 -11.09 -8.54
C GLU A 240 -18.10 -9.88 -7.76
N PRO A 241 -19.31 -9.39 -8.08
CA PRO A 241 -19.89 -8.28 -7.36
C PRO A 241 -20.06 -8.68 -5.90
N SER A 242 -19.42 -7.93 -5.01
CA SER A 242 -19.63 -8.03 -3.56
C SER A 242 -21.13 -7.92 -3.29
N THR A 243 -21.74 -9.03 -2.89
CA THR A 243 -23.11 -9.05 -2.42
C THR A 243 -23.17 -8.32 -1.10
N ALA A 244 -23.53 -7.03 -1.16
CA ALA A 244 -23.98 -6.29 0.00
C ALA A 244 -25.18 -7.06 0.57
N ALA A 245 -24.98 -7.67 1.75
CA ALA A 245 -26.04 -8.31 2.51
C ALA A 245 -27.14 -7.27 2.77
N THR A 246 -28.23 -7.39 2.03
CA THR A 246 -29.49 -6.72 2.36
C THR A 246 -30.06 -7.50 3.54
N THR A 247 -29.75 -7.08 4.76
CA THR A 247 -30.50 -7.52 5.93
C THR A 247 -31.88 -6.89 5.82
N GLN A 248 -32.80 -7.69 5.30
CA GLN A 248 -34.23 -7.46 5.32
C GLN A 248 -34.66 -7.41 6.80
N LEU A 249 -35.08 -6.22 7.26
CA LEU A 249 -35.82 -6.06 8.50
C LEU A 249 -37.23 -6.60 8.23
N ASP A 250 -37.45 -7.87 8.57
CA ASP A 250 -38.81 -8.40 8.68
C ASP A 250 -39.45 -7.82 9.94
N LEU A 251 -40.51 -7.04 9.71
CA LEU A 251 -41.50 -6.61 10.69
C LEU A 251 -42.28 -7.84 11.18
N PHE A 252 -42.07 -8.25 12.42
CA PHE A 252 -43.07 -8.85 13.31
C PHE A 252 -42.75 -8.50 14.76
#